data_AF-A0A1Y4LQK0-F1
#
_entry.id   AF-A0A1Y4LQK0-F1
#
_cell.length_a   1.000
_cell.length_b   1.000
_cell.length_c   1.000
_cell.angle_alpha   90.00
_cell.angle_beta   90.00
_cell.angle_gamma   90.00
#
_symmetry.space_group_name_H-M   'P 1'
#
loop_
_entity.id
_entity.type
_entity.pdbx_description
1 polymer ?
#
loop_
_entity_poly.entity_id
_entity_poly.type
_entity_poly.pdbx_seq_one_letter_code
_entity_poly.pdbx_strand_id
1 'polypeptide(L)'
;MRARNYLKYIADEIHSTVFATIDREGRPGTCAIDIMDYDENSLYFLTAKGKNFYDRLKANENIAFTAIKGKDTLSCVAVSVQGKVKEIGSDRLPELFRKNPYMEKIYPDVRLRSILTVFQIYEGTGEWFDLSKLPIERDGFSFGDAQTKENGYFVTDKCIGCKLCYSKCPQKCIDITQKPVVIEQRHCLHCGNCFEVCPVRAIERRY
;
A
#
# COMPACT_ATOMS: atom_id res chain seq x y z
N MET A 1 -6.27 -4.07 10.40
CA MET A 1 -6.44 -2.76 11.10
C MET A 1 -7.54 -1.96 10.39
N ARG A 2 -8.02 -0.80 10.86
CA ARG A 2 -8.92 0.05 10.03
C ARG A 2 -8.09 0.72 8.93
N ALA A 3 -8.66 0.88 7.72
CA ALA A 3 -7.97 1.48 6.57
C ALA A 3 -7.29 2.81 6.90
N ARG A 4 -8.00 3.70 7.60
CA ARG A 4 -7.50 5.00 8.08
C ARG A 4 -6.16 4.90 8.82
N ASN A 5 -5.92 3.85 9.59
CA ASN A 5 -4.66 3.73 10.35
C ASN A 5 -3.46 3.55 9.42
N TYR A 6 -3.63 2.84 8.31
CA TYR A 6 -2.59 2.72 7.28
C TYR A 6 -2.37 4.05 6.56
N LEU A 7 -3.44 4.75 6.20
CA LEU A 7 -3.36 6.06 5.55
C LEU A 7 -2.63 7.08 6.45
N LYS A 8 -2.99 7.10 7.74
CA LYS A 8 -2.30 7.87 8.76
C LYS A 8 -0.81 7.54 8.81
N TYR A 9 -0.47 6.25 8.86
CA TYR A 9 0.94 5.83 8.95
C TYR A 9 1.73 6.26 7.71
N ILE A 10 1.15 6.13 6.52
CA ILE A 10 1.78 6.59 5.27
C ILE A 10 2.10 8.09 5.35
N ALA A 11 1.11 8.92 5.73
CA ALA A 11 1.28 10.37 5.77
C ALA A 11 2.16 10.85 6.92
N ASP A 12 1.87 10.43 8.16
CA ASP A 12 2.50 11.00 9.36
C ASP A 12 3.84 10.32 9.71
N GLU A 13 3.98 9.03 9.40
CA GLU A 13 5.13 8.24 9.87
C GLU A 13 6.19 8.03 8.79
N ILE A 14 5.78 7.79 7.53
CA ILE A 14 6.70 7.59 6.40
C ILE A 14 6.90 8.88 5.60
N HIS A 15 5.82 9.62 5.34
CA HIS A 15 5.76 10.88 4.61
C HIS A 15 6.17 10.79 3.13
N SER A 16 7.41 10.40 2.84
CA SER A 16 7.95 10.29 1.48
C SER A 16 7.69 8.91 0.88
N THR A 17 7.18 8.87 -0.35
CA THR A 17 6.80 7.65 -1.05
C THR A 17 7.38 7.63 -2.47
N VAL A 18 7.55 6.45 -3.06
CA VAL A 18 7.96 6.32 -4.47
C VAL A 18 6.75 5.96 -5.31
N PHE A 19 6.24 6.93 -6.07
CA PHE A 19 5.15 6.73 -7.01
C PHE A 19 5.64 6.05 -8.28
N ALA A 20 4.78 5.24 -8.88
CA ALA A 20 4.83 4.72 -10.22
C ALA A 20 3.57 5.20 -10.97
N THR A 21 3.79 5.75 -12.15
CA THR A 21 2.77 6.37 -13.01
C THR A 21 3.06 6.00 -14.45
N ILE A 22 2.09 6.16 -15.35
CA ILE A 22 2.20 5.73 -16.74
C ILE A 22 2.01 6.96 -17.65
N ASP A 23 2.86 7.10 -18.67
CA ASP A 23 2.70 8.15 -19.69
C ASP A 23 1.68 7.76 -20.78
N ARG A 24 1.48 8.64 -21.76
CA ARG A 24 0.51 8.42 -22.86
C ARG A 24 0.87 7.24 -23.76
N GLU A 25 2.14 6.86 -23.79
CA GLU A 25 2.64 5.72 -24.57
C GLU A 25 2.64 4.41 -23.75
N GLY A 26 2.11 4.42 -22.52
CA GLY A 26 2.07 3.24 -21.66
C GLY A 26 3.39 2.95 -20.94
N ARG A 27 4.37 3.86 -20.98
CA ARG A 27 5.68 3.65 -20.33
C ARG A 27 5.61 4.04 -18.86
N PRO A 28 6.15 3.21 -17.95
CA PRO A 28 6.16 3.52 -16.52
C PRO A 28 7.24 4.57 -16.21
N GLY A 29 6.93 5.45 -15.26
CA GLY A 29 7.87 6.41 -14.68
C GLY A 29 7.67 6.53 -13.18
N THR A 30 8.78 6.65 -12.45
CA THR A 30 8.77 6.77 -10.99
C THR A 30 9.25 8.13 -10.51
N CYS A 31 8.80 8.52 -9.31
CA CYS A 31 9.31 9.71 -8.61
C CYS A 31 8.99 9.65 -7.12
N ALA A 32 9.84 10.27 -6.31
CA ALA A 32 9.55 10.48 -4.90
C ALA A 32 8.53 11.61 -4.72
N ILE A 33 7.47 11.35 -3.95
CA ILE A 33 6.39 12.30 -3.65
C ILE A 33 6.03 12.18 -2.18
N ASP A 34 5.92 13.32 -1.51
CA ASP A 34 5.45 13.41 -0.14
C ASP A 34 3.91 13.33 -0.11
N ILE A 35 3.40 12.49 0.77
CA ILE A 35 1.98 12.44 1.12
C ILE A 35 1.74 13.50 2.21
N MET A 36 0.99 14.52 1.85
CA MET A 36 0.86 15.76 2.61
C MET A 36 -0.24 15.71 3.67
N ASP A 37 -1.26 14.87 3.45
CA ASP A 37 -2.42 14.75 4.34
C ASP A 37 -3.21 13.47 4.05
N TYR A 38 -4.14 13.13 4.94
CA TYR A 38 -5.05 12.00 4.81
C TYR A 38 -6.41 12.31 5.47
N ASP A 39 -7.42 11.53 5.12
CA ASP A 39 -8.70 11.45 5.85
C ASP A 39 -9.13 9.99 6.05
N GLU A 40 -10.43 9.74 6.28
CA GLU A 40 -10.96 8.37 6.45
C GLU A 40 -10.72 7.48 5.21
N ASN A 41 -10.78 8.06 4.02
CA ASN A 41 -10.89 7.35 2.75
C ASN A 41 -9.96 7.91 1.65
N SER A 42 -8.99 8.76 1.98
CA SER A 42 -8.14 9.41 0.96
C SER A 42 -6.77 9.82 1.46
N LEU A 43 -5.84 9.92 0.52
CA LEU A 43 -4.53 10.54 0.69
C LEU A 43 -4.41 11.76 -0.22
N TYR A 44 -3.66 12.76 0.22
CA TYR A 44 -3.47 14.00 -0.52
C TYR A 44 -1.99 14.26 -0.75
N PHE A 45 -1.65 14.67 -1.96
CA PHE A 45 -0.31 15.13 -2.31
C PHE A 45 -0.42 16.33 -3.25
N LEU A 46 0.71 16.99 -3.53
CA LEU A 46 0.76 18.11 -4.46
C LEU A 46 1.89 17.96 -5.47
N THR A 47 1.73 18.60 -6.62
CA THR A 47 2.78 18.74 -7.62
C THR A 47 2.63 20.07 -8.35
N ALA A 48 3.71 20.51 -9.00
CA ALA A 48 3.66 21.66 -9.90
C ALA A 48 3.16 21.23 -11.27
N LYS A 49 2.31 22.05 -11.89
CA LYS A 49 1.68 21.80 -13.21
C LYS A 49 2.69 21.62 -14.36
N GLY A 50 3.91 22.13 -14.23
CA GLY A 50 4.96 22.01 -15.26
C GLY A 50 5.82 20.75 -15.18
N LYS A 51 5.55 19.81 -14.27
CA LYS A 51 6.35 18.58 -14.13
C LYS A 51 5.81 17.46 -15.01
N ASN A 52 6.68 16.63 -15.60
CA ASN A 52 6.28 15.40 -16.30
C ASN A 52 5.39 14.48 -15.45
N PHE A 53 5.57 14.49 -14.12
CA PHE A 53 4.68 13.76 -13.20
C PHE A 53 3.23 14.25 -13.29
N TYR A 54 3.01 15.57 -13.34
CA TYR A 54 1.67 16.14 -13.55
C TYR A 54 1.07 15.63 -14.87
N ASP A 55 1.82 15.71 -15.96
CA ASP A 55 1.34 15.27 -17.28
C ASP A 55 0.95 13.79 -17.30
N ARG A 56 1.72 12.93 -16.61
CA ARG A 56 1.38 11.51 -16.46
C ARG A 56 0.08 11.31 -15.67
N LEU A 57 -0.11 12.01 -14.55
CA LEU A 57 -1.34 11.94 -13.77
C LEU A 57 -2.57 12.46 -14.55
N LYS A 58 -2.37 13.46 -15.42
CA LYS A 58 -3.43 13.96 -16.30
C LYS A 58 -3.74 13.00 -17.45
N ALA A 59 -2.76 12.23 -17.91
CA ALA A 59 -2.94 11.23 -18.94
C ALA A 59 -3.59 9.93 -18.40
N ASN A 60 -3.28 9.56 -17.17
CA ASN A 60 -3.73 8.31 -16.56
C ASN A 60 -3.92 8.50 -15.05
N GLU A 61 -5.14 8.26 -14.56
CA GLU A 61 -5.46 8.40 -13.13
C GLU A 61 -4.89 7.27 -12.26
N ASN A 62 -4.45 6.16 -12.87
CA ASN A 62 -3.95 5.01 -12.12
C ASN A 62 -2.54 5.26 -11.60
N ILE A 63 -2.36 5.02 -10.30
CA ILE A 63 -1.09 5.13 -9.61
C ILE A 63 -0.77 3.85 -8.84
N ALA A 64 0.50 3.65 -8.58
CA ALA A 64 0.97 2.79 -7.50
C ALA A 64 2.05 3.53 -6.72
N PHE A 65 2.21 3.27 -5.43
CA PHE A 65 3.40 3.71 -4.71
C PHE A 65 3.83 2.70 -3.64
N THR A 66 5.10 2.75 -3.27
CA THR A 66 5.63 2.06 -2.10
C THR A 66 6.29 3.06 -1.16
N ALA A 67 6.05 2.88 0.13
CA ALA A 67 6.54 3.68 1.23
C ALA A 67 7.24 2.75 2.23
N ILE A 68 8.41 3.12 2.73
CA ILE A 68 9.21 2.28 3.64
C ILE A 68 9.72 3.13 4.80
N LYS A 69 9.59 2.61 6.02
CA LYS A 69 10.20 3.18 7.23
C LYS A 69 10.98 2.09 7.97
N GLY A 70 12.25 2.35 8.23
CA GLY A 70 13.16 1.43 8.92
C GLY A 70 14.61 1.80 8.63
N LYS A 71 15.55 1.27 9.43
CA LYS A 71 17.00 1.48 9.22
C LYS A 71 17.66 0.26 8.56
N ASP A 72 17.08 -0.91 8.76
CA ASP A 72 17.52 -2.20 8.26
C ASP A 72 16.29 -3.11 8.02
N THR A 73 16.51 -4.28 7.42
CA THR A 73 15.43 -5.19 7.01
C THR A 73 14.49 -5.58 8.15
N LEU A 74 15.00 -5.82 9.35
CA LEU A 74 14.19 -6.30 10.50
C LEU A 74 13.66 -5.15 11.36
N SER A 75 13.85 -3.91 10.95
CA SER A 75 13.17 -2.73 11.49
C SER A 75 12.23 -2.09 10.47
N CYS A 76 12.11 -2.68 9.28
CA CYS A 76 11.34 -2.13 8.17
C CYS A 76 9.84 -2.45 8.26
N VAL A 77 9.06 -1.39 8.13
CA VAL A 77 7.65 -1.43 7.76
C VAL A 77 7.55 -0.90 6.33
N ALA A 78 6.92 -1.67 5.45
CA ALA A 78 6.63 -1.30 4.09
C ALA A 78 5.11 -1.25 3.86
N VAL A 79 4.67 -0.23 3.13
CA VAL A 79 3.27 -0.09 2.69
C VAL A 79 3.28 0.16 1.19
N SER A 80 2.55 -0.67 0.45
CA SER A 80 2.34 -0.47 -0.99
C SER A 80 0.87 -0.20 -1.26
N VAL A 81 0.58 0.74 -2.14
CA VAL A 81 -0.78 1.14 -2.51
C VAL A 81 -0.90 1.16 -4.02
N GLN A 82 -2.02 0.66 -4.53
CA GLN A 82 -2.49 0.87 -5.90
C GLN A 82 -3.84 1.58 -5.83
N GLY A 83 -4.06 2.57 -6.68
CA GLY A 83 -5.29 3.35 -6.60
C GLY A 83 -5.44 4.33 -7.75
N LYS A 84 -6.44 5.20 -7.61
CA LYS A 84 -6.74 6.24 -8.60
C LYS A 84 -6.66 7.62 -7.99
N VAL A 85 -6.25 8.58 -8.81
CA VAL A 85 -6.13 9.98 -8.40
C VAL A 85 -7.00 10.91 -9.21
N LYS A 86 -7.39 12.02 -8.59
CA LYS A 86 -7.99 13.16 -9.29
C LYS A 86 -7.37 14.46 -8.82
N GLU A 87 -7.24 15.41 -9.74
CA GLU A 87 -6.83 16.77 -9.42
C GLU A 87 -8.01 17.50 -8.74
N ILE A 88 -7.77 18.08 -7.57
CA ILE A 88 -8.78 18.84 -6.79
C ILE A 88 -8.47 20.34 -6.73
N GLY A 89 -7.48 20.80 -7.50
CA GLY A 89 -7.12 22.21 -7.59
C GLY A 89 -6.30 22.73 -6.42
N SER A 90 -6.37 24.04 -6.17
CA SER A 90 -5.50 24.75 -5.23
C SER A 90 -6.13 25.05 -3.87
N ASP A 91 -7.42 24.78 -3.68
CA ASP A 91 -8.18 25.27 -2.53
C ASP A 91 -7.65 24.73 -1.19
N ARG A 92 -7.12 23.50 -1.18
CA ARG A 92 -6.51 22.89 0.02
C ARG A 92 -5.06 23.30 0.27
N LEU A 93 -4.40 24.05 -0.63
CA LEU A 93 -2.99 24.42 -0.46
C LEU A 93 -2.69 25.13 0.88
N PRO A 94 -3.50 26.09 1.36
CA PRO A 94 -3.23 26.74 2.65
C PRO A 94 -3.23 25.74 3.82
N GLU A 95 -4.16 24.78 3.82
CA GLU A 95 -4.23 23.74 4.85
C GLU A 95 -3.01 22.81 4.78
N LEU A 96 -2.63 22.37 3.57
CA LEU A 96 -1.49 21.49 3.38
C LEU A 96 -0.17 22.15 3.79
N PHE A 97 0.03 23.44 3.50
CA PHE A 97 1.21 24.19 3.94
C PHE A 97 1.25 24.34 5.47
N ARG A 98 0.10 24.57 6.11
CA ARG A 98 0.02 24.61 7.59
C ARG A 98 0.38 23.26 8.21
N LYS A 99 -0.06 22.15 7.62
CA LYS A 99 0.29 20.79 8.07
C LYS A 99 1.75 20.42 7.76
N ASN A 100 2.34 21.03 6.73
CA ASN A 100 3.68 20.73 6.24
C ASN A 100 4.54 22.01 6.15
N PRO A 101 4.96 22.61 7.30
CA PRO A 101 5.61 23.93 7.30
C PRO A 101 6.93 24.00 6.53
N TYR A 102 7.60 22.86 6.29
CA TYR A 102 8.82 22.81 5.47
C TYR A 102 8.58 23.31 4.04
N MET A 103 7.35 23.22 3.54
CA MET A 103 6.98 23.71 2.21
C MET A 103 7.16 25.21 2.05
N GLU A 104 7.11 25.99 3.14
CA GLU A 104 7.39 27.42 3.11
C GLU A 104 8.86 27.71 2.78
N LYS A 105 9.77 26.80 3.10
CA LYS A 105 11.18 26.91 2.72
C LYS A 105 11.41 26.63 1.24
N ILE A 106 10.58 25.78 0.63
CA ILE A 106 10.66 25.42 -0.80
C ILE A 106 9.93 26.47 -1.65
N TYR A 107 8.78 26.96 -1.17
CA TYR A 107 7.94 27.94 -1.85
C TYR A 107 7.67 29.16 -0.95
N PRO A 108 8.67 30.02 -0.71
CA PRO A 108 8.52 31.16 0.20
C PRO A 108 7.55 32.22 -0.35
N ASP A 109 7.54 32.45 -1.67
CA ASP A 109 6.63 33.41 -2.29
C ASP A 109 5.24 32.79 -2.53
N VAL A 110 4.24 33.28 -1.81
CA VAL A 110 2.84 32.85 -1.90
C VAL A 110 2.29 32.99 -3.32
N ARG A 111 2.69 34.00 -4.09
CA ARG A 111 2.19 34.22 -5.46
C ARG A 111 2.62 33.11 -6.41
N LEU A 112 3.82 32.56 -6.19
CA LEU A 112 4.37 31.49 -7.01
C LEU A 112 3.74 30.13 -6.69
N ARG A 113 3.04 29.98 -5.56
CA ARG A 113 2.34 28.74 -5.20
C ARG A 113 1.16 28.41 -6.12
N SER A 114 0.72 29.35 -6.96
CA SER A 114 -0.34 29.15 -7.96
C SER A 114 0.00 28.09 -9.03
N ILE A 115 1.28 27.74 -9.19
CA ILE A 115 1.71 26.63 -10.05
C ILE A 115 1.44 25.26 -9.44
N LEU A 116 1.22 25.20 -8.12
CA LEU A 116 0.93 23.97 -7.40
C LEU A 116 -0.55 23.63 -7.52
N THR A 117 -0.82 22.33 -7.55
CA THR A 117 -2.16 21.78 -7.53
C THR A 117 -2.16 20.53 -6.67
N VAL A 118 -3.29 20.26 -6.04
CA VAL A 118 -3.48 19.15 -5.11
C VAL A 118 -4.13 18.00 -5.86
N PHE A 119 -3.64 16.80 -5.60
CA PHE A 119 -4.24 15.56 -6.04
C PHE A 119 -4.74 14.77 -4.83
N GLN A 120 -5.89 14.14 -5.02
CA GLN A 120 -6.49 13.21 -4.07
C GLN A 120 -6.38 11.80 -4.64
N ILE A 121 -5.78 10.88 -3.87
CA ILE A 121 -5.96 9.43 -4.08
C ILE A 121 -7.29 9.07 -3.43
N TYR A 122 -8.34 8.92 -4.23
CA TYR A 122 -9.72 8.85 -3.74
C TYR A 122 -10.22 7.41 -3.54
N GLU A 123 -9.55 6.44 -4.16
CA GLU A 123 -9.80 5.01 -3.95
C GLU A 123 -8.52 4.21 -4.16
N GLY A 124 -8.40 3.09 -3.46
CA GLY A 124 -7.28 2.18 -3.65
C GLY A 124 -7.26 0.98 -2.71
N THR A 125 -6.39 0.04 -3.04
CA THR A 125 -6.05 -1.11 -2.21
C THR A 125 -4.60 -1.02 -1.79
N GLY A 126 -4.29 -1.46 -0.58
CA GLY A 126 -2.94 -1.46 -0.06
C GLY A 126 -2.56 -2.75 0.65
N GLU A 127 -1.25 -2.94 0.74
CA GLU A 127 -0.59 -4.08 1.34
C GLU A 127 0.39 -3.55 2.38
N TRP A 128 0.18 -3.96 3.63
CA TRP A 128 1.04 -3.69 4.77
C TRP A 128 1.96 -4.87 5.00
N PHE A 129 3.24 -4.59 5.22
CA PHE A 129 4.24 -5.60 5.53
C PHE A 129 5.23 -5.09 6.60
N ASP A 130 5.16 -5.68 7.79
CA ASP A 130 5.94 -5.28 8.96
C ASP A 130 6.88 -6.42 9.35
N LEU A 131 8.15 -6.23 8.96
CA LEU A 131 9.25 -7.14 9.25
C LEU A 131 9.83 -6.94 10.66
N SER A 132 9.38 -5.92 11.38
CA SER A 132 9.84 -5.65 12.75
C SER A 132 9.19 -6.55 13.80
N LYS A 133 8.18 -7.33 13.40
CA LYS A 133 7.45 -8.25 14.27
C LYS A 133 7.78 -9.71 13.96
N LEU A 134 7.68 -10.54 15.01
CA LEU A 134 7.75 -11.99 14.93
C LEU A 134 6.54 -12.59 15.67
N PRO A 135 5.64 -13.31 14.99
CA PRO A 135 5.61 -13.55 13.53
C PRO A 135 5.45 -12.26 12.72
N ILE A 136 5.96 -12.26 11.49
CA ILE A 136 5.88 -11.13 10.55
C ILE A 136 4.42 -10.75 10.36
N GLU A 137 4.10 -9.47 10.38
CA GLU A 137 2.73 -9.00 10.18
C GLU A 137 2.51 -8.54 8.74
N ARG A 138 1.43 -9.03 8.14
CA ARG A 138 0.92 -8.65 6.83
C ARG A 138 -0.55 -8.32 6.95
N ASP A 139 -1.03 -7.32 6.25
CA ASP A 139 -2.48 -7.06 6.16
C ASP A 139 -2.81 -6.41 4.82
N GLY A 140 -3.96 -6.77 4.27
CA GLY A 140 -4.54 -6.11 3.11
C GLY A 140 -5.57 -5.08 3.57
N PHE A 141 -5.63 -3.93 2.91
CA PHE A 141 -6.65 -2.92 3.17
C PHE A 141 -7.17 -2.30 1.89
N SER A 142 -8.38 -1.73 1.95
CA SER A 142 -8.92 -0.89 0.89
C SER A 142 -9.53 0.38 1.48
N PHE A 143 -9.65 1.42 0.66
CA PHE A 143 -10.24 2.70 1.03
C PHE A 143 -10.96 3.32 -0.17
N GLY A 144 -11.90 4.23 0.11
CA GLY A 144 -12.84 4.72 -0.91
C GLY A 144 -13.79 3.60 -1.34
N ASP A 145 -14.07 3.52 -2.64
CA ASP A 145 -14.98 2.52 -3.22
C ASP A 145 -14.25 1.22 -3.65
N ALA A 146 -12.95 1.13 -3.38
CA ALA A 146 -12.16 -0.04 -3.75
C ALA A 146 -12.53 -1.28 -2.92
N GLN A 147 -12.69 -2.41 -3.60
CA GLN A 147 -12.92 -3.70 -2.95
C GLN A 147 -11.59 -4.44 -2.73
N THR A 148 -11.42 -5.01 -1.54
CA THR A 148 -10.34 -5.94 -1.26
C THR A 148 -10.57 -7.25 -1.99
N LYS A 149 -9.58 -7.69 -2.77
CA LYS A 149 -9.52 -9.06 -3.26
C LYS A 149 -8.85 -9.93 -2.21
N GLU A 150 -9.38 -11.12 -1.99
CA GLU A 150 -8.70 -12.14 -1.21
C GLU A 150 -7.46 -12.61 -1.99
N ASN A 151 -6.29 -12.17 -1.55
CA ASN A 151 -5.00 -12.61 -2.07
C ASN A 151 -4.35 -13.52 -1.02
N GLY A 152 -3.82 -14.66 -1.47
CA GLY A 152 -3.06 -15.56 -0.60
C GLY A 152 -3.34 -17.03 -0.86
N TYR A 153 -3.09 -17.83 0.17
CA TYR A 153 -3.26 -19.28 0.13
C TYR A 153 -4.34 -19.72 1.10
N PHE A 154 -5.27 -20.53 0.61
CA PHE A 154 -6.45 -20.98 1.36
C PHE A 154 -6.56 -22.49 1.32
N VAL A 155 -6.99 -23.09 2.42
CA VAL A 155 -7.13 -24.53 2.54
C VAL A 155 -8.57 -24.91 2.22
N THR A 156 -8.75 -25.93 1.38
CA THR A 156 -10.03 -26.47 0.96
C THR A 156 -10.45 -27.67 1.81
N ASP A 157 -11.68 -28.13 1.60
CA ASP A 157 -12.25 -29.34 2.19
C ASP A 157 -11.50 -30.64 1.86
N LYS A 158 -10.71 -30.66 0.78
CA LYS A 158 -9.81 -31.78 0.41
C LYS A 158 -8.70 -32.05 1.44
N CYS A 159 -8.52 -31.16 2.42
CA CYS A 159 -7.47 -31.29 3.42
C CYS A 159 -7.61 -32.58 4.24
N ILE A 160 -6.58 -33.42 4.22
CA ILE A 160 -6.55 -34.66 5.01
C ILE A 160 -5.99 -34.49 6.42
N GLY A 161 -5.47 -33.31 6.79
CA GLY A 161 -4.94 -33.02 8.13
C GLY A 161 -3.55 -33.60 8.41
N CYS A 162 -2.73 -33.85 7.37
CA CYS A 162 -1.38 -34.43 7.53
C CYS A 162 -0.33 -33.46 8.13
N LYS A 163 -0.65 -32.16 8.24
CA LYS A 163 0.19 -31.10 8.85
C LYS A 163 1.52 -30.82 8.14
N LEU A 164 1.74 -31.37 6.95
CA LEU A 164 2.96 -31.13 6.18
C LEU A 164 3.14 -29.66 5.77
N CYS A 165 2.04 -28.98 5.45
CA CYS A 165 2.02 -27.53 5.19
C CYS A 165 2.55 -26.71 6.38
N TYR A 166 2.18 -27.07 7.62
CA TYR A 166 2.67 -26.41 8.83
C TYR A 166 4.17 -26.66 9.05
N SER A 167 4.64 -27.89 8.81
CA SER A 167 6.07 -28.23 8.89
C SER A 167 6.91 -27.35 7.95
N LYS A 168 6.42 -27.08 6.74
CA LYS A 168 7.10 -26.24 5.73
C LYS A 168 6.79 -24.74 5.81
N CYS A 169 5.88 -24.32 6.68
CA CYS A 169 5.59 -22.90 6.87
C CYS A 169 6.71 -22.24 7.69
N PRO A 170 7.43 -21.25 7.15
CA PRO A 170 8.52 -20.58 7.87
C PRO A 170 8.00 -19.73 9.04
N GLN A 171 6.78 -19.20 8.95
CA GLN A 171 6.15 -18.37 9.99
C GLN A 171 5.35 -19.20 11.01
N LYS A 172 5.19 -20.52 10.77
CA LYS A 172 4.34 -21.39 11.58
C LYS A 172 2.90 -20.86 11.76
N CYS A 173 2.40 -20.11 10.78
CA CYS A 173 1.10 -19.43 10.79
C CYS A 173 -0.06 -20.32 10.29
N ILE A 174 -0.02 -21.63 10.55
CA ILE A 174 -1.08 -22.55 10.12
C ILE A 174 -1.65 -23.22 11.37
N ASP A 175 -2.93 -22.95 11.66
CA ASP A 175 -3.66 -23.55 12.75
C ASP A 175 -3.97 -25.03 12.42
N ILE A 176 -3.31 -25.90 13.16
CA ILE A 176 -3.40 -27.37 13.05
C ILE A 176 -4.33 -28.00 14.10
N THR A 177 -5.07 -27.18 14.86
CA THR A 177 -6.02 -27.64 15.89
C THR A 177 -7.36 -28.09 15.28
N GLN A 178 -7.60 -27.76 14.02
CA GLN A 178 -8.83 -28.08 13.28
C GLN A 178 -8.55 -28.69 11.89
N LYS A 179 -9.60 -29.25 11.28
CA LYS A 179 -9.58 -29.85 9.94
C LYS A 179 -10.80 -29.36 9.13
N PRO A 180 -10.62 -28.71 7.97
CA PRO A 180 -9.34 -28.32 7.35
C PRO A 180 -8.49 -27.40 8.24
N VAL A 181 -7.17 -27.49 8.12
CA VAL A 181 -6.25 -26.54 8.79
C VAL A 181 -6.50 -25.13 8.26
N VAL A 182 -6.23 -24.09 9.06
CA VAL A 182 -6.48 -22.70 8.66
C VAL A 182 -5.16 -21.93 8.58
N ILE A 183 -4.94 -21.22 7.47
CA ILE A 183 -3.76 -20.34 7.31
C ILE A 183 -4.11 -18.97 7.87
N GLU A 184 -3.38 -18.52 8.89
CA GLU A 184 -3.47 -17.18 9.44
C GLU A 184 -2.88 -16.18 8.44
N GLN A 185 -3.74 -15.57 7.62
CA GLN A 185 -3.31 -14.69 6.52
C GLN A 185 -2.43 -13.53 7.00
N ARG A 186 -2.64 -13.04 8.23
CA ARG A 186 -1.87 -11.94 8.81
C ARG A 186 -0.40 -12.25 9.07
N HIS A 187 -0.03 -13.53 9.06
CA HIS A 187 1.34 -13.98 9.25
C HIS A 187 1.85 -14.81 8.05
N CYS A 188 1.05 -14.90 6.99
CA CYS A 188 1.42 -15.63 5.78
C CYS A 188 2.32 -14.77 4.90
N LEU A 189 3.51 -15.28 4.55
CA LEU A 189 4.44 -14.62 3.62
C LEU A 189 4.07 -14.80 2.14
N HIS A 190 2.99 -15.53 1.86
CA HIS A 190 2.59 -15.89 0.50
C HIS A 190 3.69 -16.62 -0.29
N CYS A 191 4.58 -17.36 0.41
CA CYS A 191 5.71 -18.04 -0.22
C CYS A 191 5.32 -19.29 -1.03
N GLY A 192 4.13 -19.85 -0.82
CA GLY A 192 3.63 -21.01 -1.57
C GLY A 192 4.14 -22.37 -1.11
N ASN A 193 5.00 -22.46 -0.10
CA ASN A 193 5.50 -23.75 0.40
C ASN A 193 4.37 -24.73 0.77
N CYS A 194 3.30 -24.23 1.40
CA CYS A 194 2.14 -25.04 1.75
C CYS A 194 1.41 -25.60 0.52
N PHE A 195 1.35 -24.82 -0.56
CA PHE A 195 0.74 -25.19 -1.83
C PHE A 195 1.55 -26.29 -2.52
N GLU A 196 2.86 -26.10 -2.67
CA GLU A 196 3.76 -27.05 -3.33
C GLU A 196 3.83 -28.40 -2.61
N VAL A 197 3.82 -28.39 -1.27
CA VAL A 197 4.01 -29.60 -0.47
C VAL A 197 2.73 -30.40 -0.22
N CYS A 198 1.55 -29.88 -0.58
CA CYS A 198 0.29 -30.54 -0.24
C CYS A 198 0.06 -31.80 -1.11
N PRO A 199 0.10 -33.02 -0.55
CA PRO A 199 0.02 -34.25 -1.35
C PRO A 199 -1.34 -34.46 -2.01
N VAL A 200 -2.38 -33.83 -1.46
CA VAL A 200 -3.76 -33.92 -1.95
C VAL A 200 -4.23 -32.64 -2.64
N ARG A 201 -3.31 -31.69 -2.91
CA ARG A 201 -3.60 -30.39 -3.55
C ARG A 201 -4.79 -29.66 -2.94
N ALA A 202 -4.84 -29.65 -1.60
CA ALA A 202 -5.91 -29.00 -0.85
C ALA A 202 -5.69 -27.51 -0.62
N ILE A 203 -4.63 -26.91 -1.17
CA ILE A 203 -4.35 -25.48 -1.05
C ILE A 203 -4.69 -24.81 -2.38
N GLU A 204 -5.42 -23.71 -2.34
CA GLU A 204 -5.71 -22.85 -3.48
C GLU A 204 -4.97 -21.53 -3.33
N ARG A 205 -4.50 -20.98 -4.46
CA ARG A 205 -3.95 -19.63 -4.54
C ARG A 205 -5.00 -18.69 -5.12
N ARG A 206 -5.35 -17.62 -4.40
CA ARG A 206 -6.30 -16.58 -4.83
C ARG A 206 -5.53 -15.28 -5.14
N TYR A 207 -5.98 -14.54 -6.15
CA TYR A 207 -5.40 -13.28 -6.66
C TYR A 207 -6.49 -12.22 -6.87
#